data_AF-A0A536A3G7-F1
#
_entry.id   AF-A0A536A3G7-F1
#
_cell.length_a   1.000
_cell.length_b   1.000
_cell.length_c   1.000
_cell.angle_alpha   90.00
_cell.angle_beta   90.00
_cell.angle_gamma   90.00
#
_symmetry.space_group_name_H-M   'P 1'
#
loop_
_entity.id
_entity.type
_entity.pdbx_description
1 polymer ?
#
loop_
_entity_poly.entity_id
_entity_poly.type
_entity_poly.pdbx_seq_one_letter_code
_entity_poly.pdbx_strand_id
1 'polypeptide(L)'
;MPFEQPQSIRTIFFDAGFTLIRPNPSTAEICQQVCQRLNLHIHIDEVKQRMTEAQDYYLRHMRLNRHTWGSEEAISEFWIGYYMNLLRPFIEEHDEHRLYQLALGINEEFDKHTSWQLYPDVIPTLEALRSRGNYTLGVISDWGISLGPILRKLHLTPYFDCLLI
;
A
#
# COMPACT_ATOMS: atom_id res chain seq x y z
N MET A 1 23.26 -26.03 -14.59
CA MET A 1 22.51 -27.02 -13.79
C MET A 1 21.25 -26.31 -13.29
N PRO A 2 20.06 -26.62 -13.80
CA PRO A 2 18.83 -26.25 -13.09
C PRO A 2 18.89 -26.85 -11.69
N PHE A 3 18.40 -26.15 -10.67
CA PHE A 3 18.40 -26.66 -9.30
C PHE A 3 17.69 -28.02 -9.26
N GLU A 4 18.47 -29.09 -9.06
CA GLU A 4 17.95 -30.43 -8.81
C GLU A 4 17.28 -30.40 -7.44
N GLN A 5 15.94 -30.29 -7.48
CA GLN A 5 15.04 -30.20 -6.33
C GLN A 5 15.32 -29.00 -5.39
N PRO A 6 14.57 -27.88 -5.51
CA PRO A 6 14.50 -26.97 -4.37
C PRO A 6 14.01 -27.80 -3.17
N GLN A 7 14.62 -27.62 -1.98
CA GLN A 7 14.15 -28.18 -0.71
C GLN A 7 12.63 -28.29 -0.74
N SER A 8 12.05 -29.47 -0.49
CA SER A 8 10.59 -29.71 -0.54
C SER A 8 9.84 -28.52 0.03
N ILE A 9 9.39 -27.62 -0.86
CA ILE A 9 8.72 -26.40 -0.47
C ILE A 9 7.37 -26.85 0.06
N ARG A 10 7.04 -26.45 1.28
CA ARG A 10 5.75 -26.79 1.92
C ARG A 10 4.92 -25.55 2.18
N THR A 11 5.56 -24.39 2.23
CA THR A 11 4.90 -23.14 2.59
C THR A 11 5.39 -22.05 1.65
N ILE A 12 4.46 -21.22 1.18
CA ILE A 12 4.72 -20.08 0.31
C ILE A 12 4.09 -18.87 0.96
N PHE A 13 4.92 -17.86 1.26
CA PHE A 13 4.46 -16.57 1.75
C PHE A 13 4.54 -15.53 0.64
N PHE A 14 3.50 -14.71 0.55
CA PHE A 14 3.43 -13.57 -0.35
C PHE A 14 3.49 -12.28 0.45
N ASP A 15 4.17 -11.27 -0.09
CA ASP A 15 3.83 -9.90 0.28
C ASP A 15 2.47 -9.53 -0.35
N ALA A 16 1.83 -8.46 0.12
CA ALA A 16 0.56 -7.97 -0.42
C ALA A 16 0.77 -6.90 -1.49
N GLY A 17 1.42 -5.79 -1.13
CA GLY A 17 1.61 -4.63 -2.00
C GLY A 17 2.51 -4.95 -3.18
N PHE A 18 2.10 -4.54 -4.38
CA PHE A 18 2.85 -4.75 -5.61
C PHE A 18 3.21 -6.23 -5.90
N THR A 19 2.53 -7.17 -5.22
CA THR A 19 2.66 -8.60 -5.40
C THR A 19 1.28 -9.21 -5.68
N LEU A 20 0.34 -9.03 -4.74
CA LEU A 20 -1.05 -9.49 -4.89
C LEU A 20 -1.96 -8.36 -5.38
N ILE A 21 -1.76 -7.16 -4.85
CA ILE A 21 -2.61 -5.99 -5.12
C ILE A 21 -1.80 -4.77 -5.49
N ARG A 22 -2.41 -3.91 -6.30
CA ARG A 22 -1.87 -2.61 -6.70
C ARG A 22 -2.91 -1.51 -6.52
N PRO A 23 -2.48 -0.24 -6.35
CA PRO A 23 -3.40 0.88 -6.36
C PRO A 23 -4.19 0.91 -7.67
N ASN A 24 -5.51 1.07 -7.57
CA ASN A 24 -6.38 1.31 -8.71
C ASN A 24 -7.55 2.22 -8.30
N PRO A 25 -7.66 3.46 -8.82
CA PRO A 25 -6.76 4.08 -9.81
C PRO A 25 -5.35 4.30 -9.26
N SER A 26 -4.41 4.82 -10.05
CA SER A 26 -3.02 4.99 -9.61
C SER A 26 -2.93 5.82 -8.32
N THR A 27 -1.85 5.67 -7.55
CA THR A 27 -1.63 6.44 -6.30
C THR A 27 -1.81 7.95 -6.51
N ALA A 28 -1.29 8.49 -7.62
CA ALA A 28 -1.43 9.91 -7.95
C ALA A 28 -2.91 10.30 -8.19
N GLU A 29 -3.66 9.46 -8.88
CA GLU A 29 -5.10 9.68 -9.13
C GLU A 29 -5.92 9.60 -7.84
N ILE A 30 -5.61 8.64 -6.95
CA ILE A 30 -6.25 8.56 -5.63
C ILE A 30 -5.99 9.84 -4.84
N CYS A 31 -4.73 10.28 -4.73
CA CYS A 31 -4.36 11.53 -4.06
C CYS A 31 -5.12 12.73 -4.65
N GLN A 32 -5.17 12.84 -5.98
CA GLN A 32 -5.88 13.92 -6.67
C GLN A 32 -7.39 13.88 -6.36
N GLN A 33 -8.03 12.71 -6.44
CA GLN A 33 -9.46 12.55 -6.20
C GLN A 33 -9.82 12.92 -4.76
N VAL A 34 -9.01 12.52 -3.78
CA VAL A 34 -9.19 12.93 -2.38
C VAL A 34 -9.08 14.44 -2.24
N CYS A 35 -8.04 15.05 -2.83
CA CYS A 35 -7.86 16.51 -2.81
C CYS A 35 -9.08 17.22 -3.40
N GLN A 36 -9.56 16.79 -4.56
CA GLN A 36 -10.73 17.36 -5.22
C GLN A 36 -11.99 17.25 -4.36
N ARG A 37 -12.25 16.08 -3.76
CA ARG A 37 -13.39 15.90 -2.83
C ARG A 37 -13.32 16.83 -1.63
N LEU A 38 -12.11 17.15 -1.18
CA LEU A 38 -11.88 18.05 -0.07
C LEU A 38 -11.83 19.52 -0.50
N ASN A 39 -12.02 19.87 -1.78
CA ASN A 39 -11.97 21.23 -2.37
C ASN A 39 -10.56 21.77 -2.67
N LEU A 40 -9.57 20.91 -2.91
CA LEU A 40 -8.27 21.27 -3.45
C LEU A 40 -8.12 20.72 -4.88
N HIS A 41 -8.07 21.62 -5.86
CA HIS A 41 -8.00 21.26 -7.28
C HIS A 41 -6.54 21.32 -7.74
N ILE A 42 -5.92 20.15 -7.92
CA ILE A 42 -4.53 20.00 -8.37
C ILE A 42 -4.55 19.26 -9.71
N HIS A 43 -3.69 19.67 -10.65
CA HIS A 43 -3.54 18.90 -11.89
C HIS A 43 -2.80 17.58 -11.61
N ILE A 44 -3.19 16.51 -12.32
CA ILE A 44 -2.61 15.17 -12.07
C ILE A 44 -1.10 15.13 -12.31
N ASP A 45 -0.62 15.92 -13.27
CA ASP A 45 0.81 15.99 -13.58
C ASP A 45 1.62 16.67 -12.47
N GLU A 46 1.05 17.67 -11.78
CA GLU A 46 1.68 18.30 -10.62
C GLU A 46 1.77 17.28 -9.46
N VAL A 47 0.73 16.48 -9.24
CA VAL A 47 0.76 15.41 -8.23
C VAL A 47 1.86 14.40 -8.56
N LYS A 48 1.95 13.95 -9.82
CA LYS A 48 2.99 13.00 -10.25
C LYS A 48 4.40 13.57 -10.08
N GLN A 49 4.62 14.82 -10.48
CA GLN A 49 5.91 15.48 -10.29
C GLN A 49 6.27 15.56 -8.80
N ARG A 50 5.33 15.96 -7.96
CA ARG A 50 5.53 16.04 -6.51
C ARG A 50 5.80 14.67 -5.87
N MET A 51 5.22 13.59 -6.37
CA MET A 51 5.57 12.24 -5.92
C MET A 51 7.02 11.87 -6.24
N THR A 52 7.53 12.25 -7.42
CA THR A 52 8.95 12.05 -7.75
C THR A 52 9.85 12.84 -6.80
N GLU A 53 9.50 14.07 -6.48
CA GLU A 53 10.26 14.92 -5.55
C GLU A 53 10.14 14.43 -4.08
N ALA A 54 8.99 13.87 -3.70
CA ALA A 54 8.74 13.29 -2.38
C ALA A 54 9.42 11.92 -2.19
N GLN A 55 9.96 11.30 -3.24
CA GLN A 55 10.75 10.07 -3.13
C GLN A 55 11.95 10.25 -2.17
N ASP A 56 12.55 11.43 -2.16
CA ASP A 56 13.62 11.79 -1.24
C ASP A 56 13.18 11.79 0.23
N TYR A 57 11.94 12.24 0.51
CA TYR A 57 11.36 12.18 1.85
C TYR A 57 11.26 10.73 2.31
N TYR A 58 10.70 9.86 1.46
CA TYR A 58 10.59 8.43 1.73
C TYR A 58 11.97 7.80 2.02
N LEU A 59 12.94 7.99 1.12
CA LEU A 59 14.27 7.39 1.24
C LEU A 59 15.03 7.85 2.49
N ARG A 60 14.91 9.14 2.86
CA ARG A 60 15.54 9.66 4.07
C ARG A 60 14.89 9.09 5.32
N HIS A 61 13.56 9.02 5.37
CA HIS A 61 12.86 8.49 6.52
C HIS A 61 13.17 7.01 6.75
N MET A 62 13.18 6.20 5.69
CA MET A 62 13.52 4.77 5.76
C MET A 62 14.95 4.50 6.23
N ARG A 63 15.89 5.41 5.97
CA ARG A 63 17.27 5.30 6.48
C ARG A 63 17.37 5.63 7.97
N LEU A 64 16.55 6.56 8.45
CA LEU A 64 16.64 7.11 9.81
C LEU A 64 15.78 6.34 10.81
N ASN A 65 14.68 5.75 10.37
CA ASN A 65 13.76 5.02 11.24
C ASN A 65 13.46 3.62 10.68
N ARG A 66 14.07 2.60 11.30
CA ARG A 66 13.84 1.19 10.94
C ARG A 66 12.64 0.57 11.66
N HIS A 67 12.00 1.31 12.56
CA HIS A 67 10.88 0.83 13.37
C HIS A 67 9.53 1.35 12.87
N THR A 68 9.50 2.12 11.77
CA THR A 68 8.27 2.69 11.20
C THR A 68 7.18 1.65 11.02
N TRP A 69 7.53 0.45 10.57
CA TRP A 69 6.59 -0.64 10.28
C TRP A 69 6.23 -1.51 11.50
N GLY A 70 6.77 -1.20 12.68
CA GLY A 70 6.59 -2.01 13.89
C GLY A 70 5.34 -1.66 14.72
N SER A 71 4.63 -0.59 14.36
CA SER A 71 3.41 -0.14 15.06
C SER A 71 2.51 0.63 14.11
N GLU A 72 1.20 0.46 14.25
CA GLU A 72 0.20 1.16 13.43
C GLU A 72 0.34 2.70 13.54
N GLU A 73 0.65 3.20 14.73
CA GLU A 73 0.83 4.63 14.97
C GLU A 73 2.00 5.19 14.13
N ALA A 74 3.15 4.51 14.12
CA ALA A 74 4.31 4.94 13.34
C ALA A 74 4.10 4.83 11.83
N ILE A 75 3.35 3.82 11.36
CA ILE A 75 2.96 3.68 9.95
C ILE A 75 2.08 4.86 9.54
N SER A 76 1.06 5.17 10.34
CA SER A 76 0.14 6.29 10.08
C SER A 76 0.86 7.64 10.10
N GLU A 77 1.70 7.90 11.12
CA GLU A 77 2.50 9.12 11.22
C GLU A 77 3.42 9.31 10.00
N PHE A 78 4.04 8.22 9.52
CA PHE A 78 4.89 8.27 8.35
C PHE A 78 4.12 8.67 7.09
N TRP A 79 3.00 7.99 6.80
CA TRP A 79 2.23 8.23 5.59
C TRP A 79 1.56 9.61 5.60
N ILE A 80 0.99 10.03 6.75
CA ILE A 80 0.47 11.39 6.90
C ILE A 80 1.60 12.40 6.63
N GLY A 81 2.77 12.22 7.23
CA GLY A 81 3.93 13.10 6.99
C GLY A 81 4.37 13.13 5.52
N TYR A 82 4.36 11.97 4.84
CA TYR A 82 4.64 11.87 3.41
C TYR A 82 3.63 12.68 2.57
N TYR A 83 2.33 12.54 2.83
CA TYR A 83 1.30 13.29 2.09
C TYR A 83 1.30 14.78 2.44
N MET A 84 1.62 15.16 3.68
CA MET A 84 1.85 16.56 4.06
C MET A 84 3.03 17.14 3.26
N ASN A 85 4.13 16.41 3.11
CA ASN A 85 5.27 16.84 2.29
C ASN A 85 4.89 16.97 0.81
N LEU A 86 4.14 16.00 0.27
CA LEU A 86 3.66 16.01 -1.10
C LEU A 86 2.81 17.24 -1.40
N LEU A 87 1.85 17.55 -0.52
CA LEU A 87 0.84 18.60 -0.71
C LEU A 87 1.29 20.00 -0.28
N ARG A 88 2.38 20.12 0.48
CA ARG A 88 2.87 21.39 1.03
C ARG A 88 2.86 22.57 0.05
N PRO A 89 3.32 22.43 -1.22
CA PRO A 89 3.36 23.58 -2.15
C PRO A 89 2.00 24.09 -2.61
N PHE A 90 0.92 23.34 -2.37
CA PHE A 90 -0.44 23.70 -2.81
C PHE A 90 -1.29 24.31 -1.69
N ILE A 91 -0.72 24.48 -0.50
CA ILE A 91 -1.39 25.00 0.69
C ILE A 91 -0.72 26.30 1.13
N GLU A 92 -1.53 27.23 1.64
CA GLU A 92 -1.02 28.47 2.23
C GLU A 92 -0.08 28.17 3.40
N GLU A 93 1.02 28.92 3.52
CA GLU A 93 2.15 28.63 4.42
C GLU A 93 1.76 28.42 5.90
N HIS A 94 0.60 28.91 6.33
CA HIS A 94 0.13 28.86 7.71
C HIS A 94 -1.11 27.98 7.92
N ASP A 95 -1.64 27.32 6.88
CA ASP A 95 -2.83 26.48 6.98
C ASP A 95 -2.48 24.99 7.24
N GLU A 96 -1.76 24.76 8.34
CA GLU A 96 -1.34 23.41 8.77
C GLU A 96 -2.53 22.48 9.02
N HIS A 97 -3.63 23.03 9.55
CA HIS A 97 -4.83 22.26 9.84
C HIS A 97 -5.43 21.70 8.55
N ARG A 98 -5.55 22.52 7.50
CA ARG A 98 -6.03 22.09 6.19
C ARG A 98 -5.13 21.06 5.55
N LEU A 99 -3.81 21.26 5.61
CA LEU A 99 -2.85 20.31 5.08
C LEU A 99 -2.96 18.96 5.78
N TYR A 100 -3.04 18.95 7.11
CA TYR A 100 -3.22 17.73 7.88
C TYR A 100 -4.51 17.01 7.51
N GLN A 101 -5.63 17.73 7.37
CA GLN A 101 -6.91 17.13 6.95
C GLN A 101 -6.84 16.48 5.56
N LEU A 102 -6.15 17.10 4.60
CA LEU A 102 -5.95 16.53 3.27
C LEU A 102 -5.07 15.27 3.33
N ALA A 103 -3.95 15.33 4.05
CA ALA A 103 -3.03 14.21 4.22
C ALA A 103 -3.71 13.02 4.92
N LEU A 104 -4.46 13.28 5.99
CA LEU A 104 -5.25 12.27 6.70
C LEU A 104 -6.30 11.65 5.77
N GLY A 105 -7.03 12.46 5.00
CA GLY A 105 -8.02 11.95 4.05
C GLY A 105 -7.42 11.06 2.96
N ILE A 106 -6.17 11.33 2.54
CA ILE A 106 -5.46 10.46 1.59
C ILE A 106 -5.08 9.14 2.29
N ASN A 107 -4.53 9.21 3.49
CA ASN A 107 -4.17 8.02 4.28
C ASN A 107 -5.37 7.08 4.47
N GLU A 108 -6.50 7.62 4.92
CA GLU A 108 -7.76 6.87 5.12
C GLU A 108 -8.34 6.30 3.81
N GLU A 109 -8.06 6.92 2.66
CA GLU A 109 -8.49 6.39 1.37
C GLU A 109 -7.73 5.10 1.02
N PHE A 110 -6.46 4.99 1.40
CA PHE A 110 -5.66 3.78 1.17
C PHE A 110 -6.05 2.61 2.08
N ASP A 111 -6.79 2.85 3.16
CA ASP A 111 -7.38 1.77 3.98
C ASP A 111 -8.59 1.11 3.32
N LYS A 112 -9.13 1.70 2.25
CA LYS A 112 -10.33 1.20 1.57
C LYS A 112 -9.96 0.20 0.50
N HIS A 113 -10.59 -0.97 0.52
CA HIS A 113 -10.45 -1.99 -0.53
C HIS A 113 -10.73 -1.48 -1.96
N THR A 114 -11.54 -0.44 -2.11
CA THR A 114 -11.87 0.17 -3.41
C THR A 114 -10.69 0.89 -4.07
N SER A 115 -9.65 1.20 -3.30
CA SER A 115 -8.41 1.82 -3.77
C SER A 115 -7.43 0.79 -4.35
N TRP A 116 -7.79 -0.49 -4.34
CA TRP A 116 -6.91 -1.61 -4.66
C TRP A 116 -7.53 -2.55 -5.69
N GLN A 117 -6.68 -3.10 -6.55
CA GLN A 117 -7.04 -4.10 -7.53
C GLN A 117 -6.02 -5.24 -7.53
N LEU A 118 -6.51 -6.46 -7.73
CA LEU A 118 -5.67 -7.64 -7.93
C LEU A 118 -4.86 -7.54 -9.22
N TYR A 119 -3.64 -8.08 -9.23
CA TYR A 119 -3.00 -8.39 -10.50
C TYR A 119 -3.76 -9.53 -11.21
N PRO A 120 -3.88 -9.49 -12.56
CA PRO A 120 -4.70 -10.46 -13.30
C PRO A 120 -4.30 -11.94 -13.11
N ASP A 121 -3.04 -12.18 -12.76
CA ASP A 121 -2.43 -13.50 -12.58
C ASP A 121 -2.49 -14.03 -11.14
N VAL A 122 -2.97 -13.24 -10.18
CA VAL A 122 -3.01 -13.63 -8.77
C VAL A 122 -3.93 -14.82 -8.52
N ILE A 123 -5.19 -14.73 -8.96
CA ILE A 123 -6.15 -15.82 -8.77
C ILE A 123 -5.70 -17.10 -9.50
N PRO A 124 -5.32 -17.05 -10.80
CA PRO A 124 -4.77 -18.22 -11.49
C PRO A 124 -3.56 -18.85 -10.77
N THR A 125 -2.67 -18.02 -10.21
CA THR A 125 -1.49 -18.50 -9.50
C THR A 125 -1.86 -19.20 -8.20
N LEU A 126 -2.73 -18.60 -7.37
CA LEU A 126 -3.17 -19.19 -6.11
C LEU A 126 -3.92 -20.51 -6.32
N GLU A 127 -4.76 -20.60 -7.36
CA GLU A 127 -5.44 -21.84 -7.74
C GLU A 127 -4.48 -22.92 -8.24
N ALA A 128 -3.50 -22.54 -9.05
CA ALA A 128 -2.45 -23.45 -9.51
C ALA A 128 -1.62 -24.01 -8.34
N LEU A 129 -1.29 -23.18 -7.36
CA LEU A 129 -0.56 -23.62 -6.17
C LEU A 129 -1.40 -24.58 -5.32
N ARG A 130 -2.68 -24.27 -5.07
CA ARG A 130 -3.58 -25.16 -4.31
C ARG A 130 -3.85 -26.49 -5.00
N SER A 131 -3.90 -26.52 -6.33
CA SER A 131 -4.15 -27.76 -7.10
C SER A 131 -2.91 -28.66 -7.24
N ARG A 132 -1.69 -28.10 -7.20
CA ARG A 132 -0.44 -28.85 -7.46
C ARG A 132 0.20 -29.47 -6.22
N GLY A 133 -0.28 -29.22 -5.01
CA GLY A 133 0.25 -29.87 -3.81
C GLY A 133 -0.35 -29.40 -2.49
N ASN A 134 0.10 -30.02 -1.40
CA ASN A 134 -0.22 -29.64 -0.02
C ASN A 134 0.60 -28.41 0.44
N TYR A 135 0.61 -27.33 -0.34
CA TYR A 135 1.26 -26.09 0.08
C TYR A 135 0.37 -25.37 1.09
N THR A 136 0.97 -24.95 2.20
CA THR A 136 0.41 -23.90 3.07
C THR A 136 0.70 -22.55 2.43
N LEU A 137 -0.32 -21.72 2.27
CA LEU A 137 -0.17 -20.38 1.69
C LEU A 137 -0.40 -19.32 2.76
N GLY A 138 0.43 -18.29 2.78
CA GLY A 138 0.27 -17.19 3.72
C GLY A 138 0.62 -15.83 3.13
N VAL A 139 0.23 -14.78 3.84
CA VAL A 139 0.66 -13.40 3.55
C VAL A 139 1.52 -12.90 4.71
N ILE A 140 2.66 -12.29 4.40
CA ILE A 140 3.52 -11.56 5.34
C ILE A 140 3.76 -10.18 4.72
N SER A 141 3.28 -9.12 5.37
CA SER A 141 3.39 -7.76 4.82
C SER A 141 3.55 -6.74 5.93
N ASP A 142 4.38 -5.72 5.71
CA ASP A 142 4.63 -4.61 6.64
C ASP A 142 3.59 -3.47 6.53
N TRP A 143 2.38 -3.82 6.06
CA TRP A 143 1.35 -2.89 5.63
C TRP A 143 0.66 -2.12 6.77
N GLY A 144 0.30 -2.81 7.85
CA GLY A 144 -0.61 -2.31 8.89
C GLY A 144 -1.97 -2.99 8.92
N ILE A 145 -2.80 -2.64 9.92
CA ILE A 145 -4.02 -3.38 10.29
C ILE A 145 -5.13 -3.35 9.22
N SER A 146 -5.09 -2.39 8.30
CA SER A 146 -6.09 -2.25 7.24
C SER A 146 -6.01 -3.33 6.17
N LEU A 147 -4.87 -4.04 6.05
CA LEU A 147 -4.67 -5.09 5.05
C LEU A 147 -5.69 -6.24 5.17
N GLY A 148 -5.97 -6.71 6.39
CA GLY A 148 -6.91 -7.82 6.61
C GLY A 148 -8.31 -7.56 6.04
N PRO A 149 -8.96 -6.44 6.41
CA PRO A 149 -10.21 -5.99 5.79
C PRO A 149 -10.14 -5.84 4.26
N ILE A 150 -9.04 -5.32 3.71
CA ILE A 150 -8.84 -5.17 2.26
C ILE A 150 -8.84 -6.54 1.58
N LEU A 151 -8.01 -7.48 2.03
CA LEU A 151 -7.90 -8.83 1.45
C LEU A 151 -9.24 -9.58 1.52
N ARG A 152 -10.00 -9.40 2.61
CA ARG A 152 -11.33 -10.01 2.76
C ARG A 152 -12.31 -9.48 1.72
N LYS A 153 -12.33 -8.16 1.50
CA LYS A 153 -13.22 -7.53 0.53
C LYS A 153 -12.81 -7.79 -0.92
N LEU A 154 -11.53 -8.09 -1.17
CA LEU A 154 -11.02 -8.55 -2.46
C LEU A 154 -11.11 -10.08 -2.63
N HIS A 155 -11.78 -10.79 -1.71
CA HIS A 155 -11.98 -12.24 -1.75
C HIS A 155 -10.69 -13.09 -1.77
N LEU A 156 -9.60 -12.56 -1.21
CA LEU A 156 -8.31 -13.27 -1.13
C LEU A 156 -8.17 -14.15 0.11
N THR A 157 -8.86 -13.83 1.20
CA THR A 157 -8.74 -14.58 2.46
C THR A 157 -8.98 -16.09 2.34
N PRO A 158 -9.87 -16.62 1.48
CA PRO A 158 -10.06 -18.07 1.36
C PRO A 158 -8.85 -18.83 0.80
N TYR A 159 -7.87 -18.14 0.19
CA TYR A 159 -6.68 -18.76 -0.39
C TYR A 159 -5.52 -18.93 0.60
N PHE A 160 -5.54 -18.21 1.73
CA PHE A 160 -4.42 -18.17 2.67
C PHE A 160 -4.79 -18.81 4.02
N ASP A 161 -3.87 -19.60 4.54
CA ASP A 161 -3.96 -20.25 5.86
C ASP A 161 -3.54 -19.32 7.00
N CYS A 162 -2.77 -18.27 6.69
CA CYS A 162 -2.35 -17.27 7.66
C CYS A 162 -2.11 -15.89 7.02
N LEU A 163 -2.26 -14.85 7.84
CA LEU A 163 -1.95 -13.47 7.53
C LEU A 163 -1.13 -12.92 8.70
N LEU A 164 0.09 -12.48 8.44
CA LEU A 164 0.96 -11.80 9.37
C LEU A 164 1.19 -10.38 8.88
N ILE A 165 0.94 -9.43 9.77
CA ILE A 165 1.15 -8.00 9.61
C ILE A 165 1.87 -7.45 10.83
#